data_AF-A0A8J5HCT4-F1
#
_entry.id   AF-A0A8J5HCT4-F1
#
_cell.length_a   1.000
_cell.length_b   1.000
_cell.length_c   1.000
_cell.angle_alpha   90.00
_cell.angle_beta   90.00
_cell.angle_gamma   90.00
#
_symmetry.space_group_name_H-M   'P 1'
#
loop_
_entity.id
_entity.type
_entity.pdbx_description
1 polymer ?
#
loop_
_entity_poly.entity_id
_entity_poly.type
_entity_poly.pdbx_seq_one_letter_code
_entity_poly.pdbx_strand_id
1 'polypeptide(L)'
;MGKRRVAYSIVIRQHLIDDKNYLGLLPCLGHNHPLVIKQYKKWAASTSSFVVRDKAQWRSGLFPLENIESRKSAYRAIVQARPPHLNNIYLATQKPEQILKRTQLMERWARWEISNFEYLMELNTLAGRSYNDITQYPVFPWILADYSSKKLDLQDPATYRDLSKPIGALNPERLRKFQERYSSFEDPVIPKFHYGSHYSSAGTVAVWVLFSSWNSWVEGSGMENSDPTEKMKPWSSQRVGGVFLHKPWTECPVAYQNHARKNSETVLIREQHICQFEGYILTGLDPVSAVMYYLFRVEPFTTLSIQLQGGKFDHADRMFSDIGSTWDGVLEDMSDVKELVPEMFYLPEVLINVNSIDFGTTQLGGKLDAVKLPPWADNPVDFIHKHRIALESEHVSSHLHNWIDLIFGYKQRGKEAIEANNVFFYITYEGTVNVDKIEDPVQRRATQDQIAYFGQTPSQLLTIPHPRKRPLVDVLHLQQTVCN
;
A
#
# COMPACT_ATOMS: atom_id res chain seq x y z
N MET A 1 13.47 3.71 -39.96
CA MET A 1 13.65 4.29 -38.61
C MET A 1 12.62 3.63 -37.69
N GLY A 2 13.00 2.53 -37.05
CA GLY A 2 12.09 1.74 -36.21
C GLY A 2 12.06 2.27 -34.78
N LYS A 3 10.85 2.56 -34.28
CA LYS A 3 10.59 2.93 -32.87
C LYS A 3 11.05 1.77 -31.98
N ARG A 4 12.15 1.95 -31.24
CA ARG A 4 12.56 1.02 -30.19
C ARG A 4 11.54 1.12 -29.05
N ARG A 5 10.72 0.07 -28.86
CA ARG A 5 9.98 -0.13 -27.61
C ARG A 5 11.02 -0.31 -26.50
N VAL A 6 11.14 0.65 -25.60
CA VAL A 6 11.98 0.52 -24.41
C VAL A 6 11.16 -0.26 -23.38
N ALA A 7 11.32 -1.58 -23.36
CA ALA A 7 10.71 -2.43 -22.35
C ALA A 7 11.64 -2.47 -21.13
N TYR A 8 11.37 -1.65 -20.12
CA TYR A 8 11.91 -1.87 -18.79
C TYR A 8 11.13 -3.04 -18.17
N SER A 9 11.71 -4.23 -18.22
CA SER A 9 11.07 -5.44 -17.72
C SER A 9 11.13 -5.47 -16.18
N ILE A 10 10.14 -4.87 -15.52
CA ILE A 10 9.77 -5.25 -14.15
C ILE A 10 8.96 -6.53 -14.29
N VAL A 11 9.61 -7.69 -14.19
CA VAL A 11 8.92 -8.98 -14.25
C VAL A 11 8.14 -9.19 -12.95
N ILE A 12 6.89 -8.76 -12.92
CA ILE A 12 5.92 -9.21 -11.91
C ILE A 12 5.43 -10.59 -12.35
N ARG A 13 5.98 -11.67 -11.78
CA ARG A 13 5.41 -13.01 -11.99
C ARG A 13 4.19 -13.19 -11.07
N GLN A 14 3.02 -12.88 -11.60
CA GLN A 14 1.76 -13.40 -11.07
C GLN A 14 1.63 -14.87 -11.50
N HIS A 15 2.32 -15.80 -10.83
CA HIS A 15 1.92 -17.19 -10.96
C HIS A 15 0.64 -17.37 -10.13
N LEU A 16 -0.47 -17.45 -10.85
CA LEU A 16 -1.68 -18.14 -10.41
C LEU A 16 -1.25 -19.46 -9.79
N ILE A 17 -1.76 -19.68 -8.58
CA ILE A 17 -1.58 -20.88 -7.78
C ILE A 17 -2.11 -22.03 -8.63
N ASP A 18 -1.20 -22.82 -9.20
CA ASP A 18 -1.42 -24.23 -9.45
C ASP A 18 -0.08 -24.93 -9.68
N ASP A 19 0.01 -26.11 -9.10
CA ASP A 19 0.98 -27.19 -9.27
C ASP A 19 2.27 -27.27 -8.44
N LYS A 20 2.30 -28.41 -7.74
CA LYS A 20 3.20 -28.94 -6.71
C LYS A 20 4.59 -29.36 -7.24
N ASN A 21 5.24 -28.55 -8.06
CA ASN A 21 6.56 -28.91 -8.58
C ASN A 21 7.60 -27.83 -8.28
N TYR A 22 8.44 -28.11 -7.27
CA TYR A 22 9.64 -27.35 -6.87
C TYR A 22 10.75 -27.25 -7.95
N LEU A 23 10.44 -27.56 -9.21
CA LEU A 23 11.37 -27.57 -10.35
C LEU A 23 11.74 -26.16 -10.85
N GLY A 24 10.97 -25.12 -10.49
CA GLY A 24 11.26 -23.73 -10.86
C GLY A 24 12.45 -23.07 -10.15
N LEU A 25 13.04 -23.74 -9.15
CA LEU A 25 14.20 -23.27 -8.38
C LEU A 25 15.55 -23.50 -9.08
N LEU A 26 15.63 -24.52 -9.94
CA LEU A 26 16.88 -24.97 -10.56
C LEU A 26 17.58 -23.92 -11.44
N PRO A 27 16.88 -23.10 -12.24
CA PRO A 27 17.53 -22.08 -13.07
C PRO A 27 18.21 -20.96 -12.26
N CYS A 28 17.78 -20.72 -11.02
CA CYS A 28 18.34 -19.67 -10.16
C CYS A 28 19.54 -20.15 -9.33
N LEU A 29 19.71 -21.47 -9.17
CA LEU A 29 20.76 -22.08 -8.34
C LEU A 29 22.01 -22.48 -9.15
N GLY A 30 21.93 -22.48 -10.48
CA GLY A 30 23.02 -22.85 -11.38
C GLY A 30 23.99 -21.72 -11.77
N HIS A 31 23.83 -20.51 -11.22
CA HIS A 31 24.63 -19.35 -11.61
C HIS A 31 25.42 -18.75 -10.42
N ASN A 32 26.65 -18.29 -10.70
CA ASN A 32 27.61 -17.72 -9.74
C ASN A 32 27.21 -16.33 -9.21
N HIS A 33 25.98 -16.13 -8.74
CA HIS A 33 25.47 -14.82 -8.35
C HIS A 33 25.04 -14.76 -6.87
N PRO A 34 25.15 -13.59 -6.20
CA PRO A 34 24.78 -13.45 -4.80
C PRO A 34 23.29 -13.72 -4.59
N LEU A 35 22.97 -14.82 -3.91
CA LEU A 35 21.61 -15.20 -3.58
C LEU A 35 21.21 -14.59 -2.23
N VAL A 36 20.12 -13.83 -2.24
CA VAL A 36 19.49 -13.31 -1.03
C VAL A 36 18.15 -14.01 -0.88
N ILE A 37 17.99 -14.78 0.22
CA ILE A 37 16.75 -15.45 0.61
C ILE A 37 16.09 -14.61 1.69
N LYS A 38 14.97 -13.93 1.38
CA LYS A 38 14.20 -13.19 2.38
C LYS A 38 12.88 -13.90 2.67
N GLN A 39 12.56 -14.06 3.95
CA GLN A 39 11.29 -14.65 4.37
C GLN A 39 10.19 -13.59 4.28
N TYR A 40 9.11 -13.92 3.59
CA TYR A 40 7.88 -13.14 3.55
C TYR A 40 6.83 -13.91 4.34
N LYS A 41 6.19 -13.25 5.29
CA LYS A 41 4.95 -13.76 5.87
C LYS A 41 3.81 -13.26 5.00
N LYS A 42 3.05 -14.17 4.40
CA LYS A 42 1.70 -13.80 3.96
C LYS A 42 0.81 -13.78 5.20
N TRP A 43 -0.24 -12.97 5.14
CA TRP A 43 -1.16 -12.73 6.24
C TRP A 43 -1.94 -13.96 6.72
N ALA A 44 -2.12 -14.98 5.87
CA ALA A 44 -2.61 -16.28 6.30
C ALA A 44 -1.44 -17.03 6.98
N ALA A 45 -1.62 -17.46 8.23
CA ALA A 45 -0.57 -18.05 9.07
C ALA A 45 0.01 -19.36 8.49
N SER A 46 -0.64 -19.93 7.48
CA SER A 46 -0.17 -21.03 6.66
C SER A 46 0.85 -20.60 5.59
N THR A 47 0.72 -19.46 4.91
CA THR A 47 1.61 -19.20 3.75
C THR A 47 2.88 -18.43 4.08
N SER A 48 4.01 -18.99 3.66
CA SER A 48 5.31 -18.36 3.85
C SER A 48 6.12 -18.38 2.57
N SER A 49 6.69 -17.24 2.18
CA SER A 49 7.39 -17.13 0.90
C SER A 49 8.87 -16.87 1.08
N PHE A 50 9.65 -17.23 0.07
CA PHE A 50 11.03 -16.77 -0.04
C PHE A 50 11.21 -15.98 -1.33
N VAL A 51 11.98 -14.89 -1.27
CA VAL A 51 12.50 -14.24 -2.48
C VAL A 51 13.89 -14.75 -2.75
N VAL A 52 14.16 -15.18 -3.97
CA VAL A 52 15.53 -15.37 -4.48
C VAL A 52 15.86 -14.17 -5.34
N ARG A 53 16.89 -13.39 -5.00
CA ARG A 53 17.42 -12.33 -5.87
C ARG A 53 18.67 -12.81 -6.60
N ASP A 54 18.65 -12.70 -7.92
CA ASP A 54 19.85 -12.69 -8.75
C ASP A 54 20.20 -11.23 -9.05
N LYS A 55 21.25 -10.71 -8.39
CA LYS A 55 21.69 -9.32 -8.57
C LYS A 55 22.28 -9.04 -9.96
N ALA A 56 22.76 -10.05 -10.69
CA ALA A 56 23.38 -9.84 -11.99
C ALA A 56 22.34 -9.77 -13.12
N GLN A 57 21.21 -10.48 -12.97
CA GLN A 57 20.12 -10.48 -13.97
C GLN A 57 18.92 -9.61 -13.58
N TRP A 58 18.96 -8.89 -12.45
CA TRP A 58 17.83 -8.12 -11.91
C TRP A 58 16.55 -8.96 -11.75
N ARG A 59 16.71 -10.26 -11.48
CA ARG A 59 15.58 -11.18 -11.33
C ARG A 59 15.31 -11.44 -9.86
N SER A 60 14.04 -11.39 -9.48
CA SER A 60 13.61 -11.87 -8.18
C SER A 60 12.35 -12.71 -8.31
N GLY A 61 12.32 -13.86 -7.66
CA GLY A 61 11.15 -14.75 -7.63
C GLY A 61 10.62 -14.90 -6.21
N LEU A 62 9.33 -14.63 -6.00
CA LEU A 62 8.63 -14.88 -4.74
C LEU A 62 7.91 -16.23 -4.82
N PHE A 63 8.23 -17.15 -3.92
CA PHE A 63 7.67 -18.51 -3.92
C PHE A 63 6.81 -18.74 -2.69
N PRO A 64 5.47 -18.71 -2.78
CA PRO A 64 4.60 -19.01 -1.65
C PRO A 64 4.67 -20.51 -1.29
N LEU A 65 4.72 -20.82 0.01
CA LEU A 65 4.74 -22.19 0.53
C LEU A 65 3.60 -22.39 1.51
N GLU A 66 3.01 -23.59 1.52
CA GLU A 66 1.78 -23.94 2.25
C GLU A 66 1.85 -23.80 3.78
N ASN A 67 3.03 -23.97 4.38
CA ASN A 67 3.21 -23.89 5.83
C ASN A 67 4.66 -23.53 6.21
N ILE A 68 4.86 -23.15 7.48
CA ILE A 68 6.16 -22.79 8.06
C ILE A 68 7.17 -23.94 7.93
N GLU A 69 6.72 -25.19 8.05
CA GLU A 69 7.60 -26.37 7.95
C GLU A 69 8.06 -26.61 6.51
N SER A 70 7.19 -26.43 5.52
CA SER A 70 7.55 -26.45 4.09
C SER A 70 8.60 -25.39 3.77
N ARG A 71 8.49 -24.19 4.36
CA ARG A 71 9.55 -23.16 4.25
C ARG A 71 10.85 -23.58 4.92
N LYS A 72 10.81 -24.13 6.13
CA LYS A 72 12.02 -24.65 6.78
C LYS A 72 12.66 -25.77 5.96
N SER A 73 11.86 -26.62 5.32
CA SER A 73 12.34 -27.71 4.45
C SER A 73 12.99 -27.19 3.17
N ALA A 74 12.29 -26.31 2.43
CA ALA A 74 12.85 -25.65 1.24
C ALA A 74 14.14 -24.88 1.58
N TYR A 75 14.16 -24.21 2.72
CA TYR A 75 15.33 -23.54 3.25
C TYR A 75 16.50 -24.51 3.50
N ARG A 76 16.27 -25.63 4.20
CA ARG A 76 17.30 -26.66 4.43
C ARG A 76 17.84 -27.18 3.11
N ALA A 77 16.98 -27.45 2.13
CA ALA A 77 17.38 -27.92 0.82
C ALA A 77 18.30 -26.91 0.09
N ILE A 78 17.98 -25.61 0.13
CA ILE A 78 18.81 -24.57 -0.52
C ILE A 78 20.16 -24.43 0.18
N VAL A 79 20.20 -24.43 1.52
CA VAL A 79 21.47 -24.37 2.27
C VAL A 79 22.32 -25.61 2.01
N GLN A 80 21.71 -26.79 1.96
CA GLN A 80 22.39 -28.04 1.64
C GLN A 80 22.94 -28.05 0.20
N ALA A 81 22.27 -27.38 -0.73
CA ALA A 81 22.75 -27.21 -2.11
C ALA A 81 24.01 -26.32 -2.22
N ARG A 82 24.40 -25.61 -1.14
CA ARG A 82 25.60 -24.76 -1.05
C ARG A 82 25.83 -23.88 -2.30
N PRO A 83 24.85 -23.09 -2.73
CA PRO A 83 25.03 -22.28 -3.91
C PRO A 83 26.13 -21.22 -3.67
N PRO A 84 26.94 -20.91 -4.70
CA PRO A 84 28.01 -19.92 -4.60
C PRO A 84 27.45 -18.54 -4.21
N HIS A 85 28.14 -17.82 -3.33
CA HIS A 85 27.77 -16.48 -2.85
C HIS A 85 26.43 -16.36 -2.10
N LEU A 86 25.94 -17.45 -1.51
CA LEU A 86 24.81 -17.38 -0.59
C LEU A 86 25.14 -16.48 0.60
N ASN A 87 24.42 -15.37 0.74
CA ASN A 87 24.63 -14.47 1.87
C ASN A 87 23.97 -15.06 3.12
N ASN A 88 24.81 -15.61 4.00
CA ASN A 88 24.37 -16.31 5.21
C ASN A 88 23.60 -15.44 6.23
N ILE A 89 23.62 -14.12 6.08
CA ILE A 89 23.00 -13.17 7.01
C ILE A 89 21.47 -13.37 7.10
N TYR A 90 20.82 -13.74 5.99
CA TYR A 90 19.35 -13.85 5.92
C TYR A 90 18.83 -15.29 6.09
N LEU A 91 19.73 -16.26 6.25
CA LEU A 91 19.40 -17.67 6.12
C LEU A 91 18.64 -18.24 7.32
N ALA A 92 19.12 -18.07 8.56
CA ALA A 92 18.63 -18.86 9.69
C ALA A 92 17.23 -18.49 10.24
N THR A 93 16.56 -17.46 9.72
CA THR A 93 15.56 -16.64 10.43
C THR A 93 16.19 -15.81 11.52
N GLN A 94 16.11 -14.49 11.39
CA GLN A 94 16.44 -13.54 12.44
C GLN A 94 15.38 -12.47 12.37
N LYS A 95 14.67 -12.24 13.47
CA LYS A 95 13.63 -11.21 13.52
C LYS A 95 14.20 -9.89 12.97
N PRO A 96 13.43 -9.04 12.27
CA PRO A 96 13.99 -7.88 11.58
C PRO A 96 14.90 -7.01 12.46
N GLU A 97 14.64 -6.93 13.77
CA GLU A 97 15.48 -6.26 14.77
C GLU A 97 16.92 -6.84 14.84
N GLN A 98 17.06 -8.16 14.72
CA GLN A 98 18.35 -8.84 14.73
C GLN A 98 19.13 -8.61 13.43
N ILE A 99 18.42 -8.56 12.29
CA ILE A 99 19.05 -8.26 11.00
C ILE A 99 19.58 -6.83 11.01
N LEU A 100 18.76 -5.86 11.46
CA LEU A 100 19.17 -4.47 11.59
C LEU A 100 20.45 -4.32 12.43
N LYS A 101 20.53 -5.02 13.56
CA LYS A 101 21.71 -5.02 14.44
C LYS A 101 22.94 -5.63 13.76
N ARG A 102 22.79 -6.74 13.03
CA ARG A 102 23.92 -7.43 12.39
C ARG A 102 24.46 -6.70 11.18
N THR A 103 23.60 -6.09 10.38
CA THR A 103 24.01 -5.34 9.18
C THR A 103 24.51 -3.94 9.51
N GLN A 104 24.36 -3.50 10.76
CA GLN A 104 24.64 -2.13 11.22
C GLN A 104 23.93 -1.10 10.34
N LEU A 105 22.75 -1.43 9.81
CA LEU A 105 22.11 -0.63 8.76
C LEU A 105 21.78 0.78 9.26
N MET A 106 21.30 0.89 10.50
CA MET A 106 20.99 2.17 11.15
C MET A 106 22.24 3.02 11.33
N GLU A 107 23.34 2.42 11.77
CA GLU A 107 24.60 3.12 12.01
C GLU A 107 25.23 3.59 10.69
N ARG A 108 25.21 2.74 9.66
CA ARG A 108 25.72 3.07 8.32
C ARG A 108 24.93 4.22 7.71
N TRP A 109 23.61 4.21 7.82
CA TRP A 109 22.78 5.33 7.39
C TRP A 109 23.08 6.60 8.20
N ALA A 110 23.17 6.48 9.53
CA ALA A 110 23.48 7.61 10.40
C ALA A 110 24.87 8.22 10.13
N ARG A 111 25.82 7.45 9.58
CA ARG A 111 27.17 7.88 9.19
C ARG A 111 27.32 8.26 7.71
N TRP A 112 26.22 8.41 6.98
CA TRP A 112 26.24 8.76 5.55
C TRP A 112 26.94 7.74 4.63
N GLU A 113 27.05 6.48 5.07
CA GLU A 113 27.59 5.40 4.23
C GLU A 113 26.56 4.86 3.21
N ILE A 114 25.27 5.15 3.45
CA ILE A 114 24.16 4.85 2.55
C ILE A 114 23.21 6.04 2.45
N SER A 115 22.64 6.23 1.27
CA SER A 115 21.66 7.29 0.98
C SER A 115 20.33 7.07 1.71
N ASN A 116 19.50 8.12 1.78
CA ASN A 116 18.14 7.99 2.34
C ASN A 116 17.30 7.04 1.49
N PHE A 117 17.41 7.12 0.16
CA PHE A 117 16.73 6.21 -0.75
C PHE A 117 17.10 4.74 -0.52
N GLU A 118 18.40 4.41 -0.47
CA GLU A 118 18.85 3.04 -0.24
C GLU A 118 18.41 2.53 1.13
N TYR A 119 18.47 3.38 2.15
CA TYR A 119 18.02 3.04 3.48
C TYR A 119 16.53 2.70 3.53
N LEU A 120 15.68 3.53 2.90
CA LEU A 120 14.25 3.27 2.77
C LEU A 120 13.96 1.98 2.01
N MET A 121 14.71 1.68 0.95
CA MET A 121 14.57 0.42 0.21
C MET A 121 14.92 -0.80 1.07
N GLU A 122 15.98 -0.72 1.87
CA GLU A 122 16.35 -1.79 2.78
C GLU A 122 15.33 -1.97 3.91
N LEU A 123 14.83 -0.89 4.52
CA LEU A 123 13.76 -0.96 5.53
C LEU A 123 12.50 -1.60 4.96
N ASN A 124 12.03 -1.14 3.80
CA ASN A 124 10.90 -1.76 3.10
C ASN A 124 11.12 -3.26 2.91
N THR A 125 12.30 -3.65 2.42
CA THR A 125 12.59 -5.05 2.18
C THR A 125 12.68 -5.87 3.48
N LEU A 126 13.19 -5.30 4.57
CA LEU A 126 13.23 -5.93 5.89
C LEU A 126 11.82 -6.07 6.51
N ALA A 127 10.93 -5.14 6.21
CA ALA A 127 9.54 -5.13 6.65
C ALA A 127 8.62 -6.02 5.80
N GLY A 128 9.19 -6.86 4.93
CA GLY A 128 8.42 -7.80 4.11
C GLY A 128 7.83 -7.20 2.83
N ARG A 129 8.27 -6.01 2.38
CA ARG A 129 7.82 -5.43 1.11
C ARG A 129 8.58 -5.98 -0.10
N SER A 130 7.92 -6.00 -1.26
CA SER A 130 8.49 -6.52 -2.51
C SER A 130 7.81 -5.97 -3.75
N TYR A 131 8.56 -5.88 -4.85
CA TYR A 131 8.01 -5.64 -6.19
C TYR A 131 7.24 -6.86 -6.75
N ASN A 132 7.44 -8.06 -6.19
CA ASN A 132 6.76 -9.28 -6.64
C ASN A 132 5.34 -9.42 -6.10
N ASP A 133 4.96 -8.61 -5.10
CA ASP A 133 3.62 -8.63 -4.50
C ASP A 133 3.12 -7.19 -4.39
N ILE A 134 2.19 -6.82 -5.27
CA ILE A 134 1.65 -5.46 -5.35
C ILE A 134 0.90 -5.10 -4.05
N THR A 135 0.34 -6.09 -3.34
CA THR A 135 -0.36 -5.88 -2.05
C THR A 135 0.60 -5.50 -0.92
N GLN A 136 1.90 -5.72 -1.13
CA GLN A 136 2.98 -5.42 -0.20
C GLN A 136 4.10 -4.65 -0.92
N TYR A 137 3.72 -3.65 -1.72
CA TYR A 137 4.66 -2.82 -2.44
C TYR A 137 5.50 -1.94 -1.48
N PRO A 138 6.75 -1.58 -1.84
CA PRO A 138 7.52 -0.62 -1.07
C PRO A 138 6.82 0.74 -0.97
N VAL A 139 6.93 1.38 0.20
CA VAL A 139 6.30 2.65 0.53
C VAL A 139 7.37 3.71 0.78
N PHE A 140 7.17 4.90 0.21
CA PHE A 140 8.03 6.07 0.36
C PHE A 140 7.21 7.28 0.84
N PRO A 141 7.79 8.19 1.62
CA PRO A 141 7.11 9.41 2.05
C PRO A 141 6.89 10.38 0.89
N TRP A 142 5.81 11.15 0.94
CA TRP A 142 5.82 12.48 0.34
C TRP A 142 6.92 13.34 0.99
N ILE A 143 7.74 14.00 0.19
CA ILE A 143 8.85 14.84 0.67
C ILE A 143 8.54 16.33 0.55
N LEU A 144 8.06 16.75 -0.62
CA LEU A 144 7.73 18.14 -0.89
C LEU A 144 6.27 18.42 -0.53
N ALA A 145 6.00 19.67 -0.17
CA ALA A 145 4.65 20.21 0.05
C ALA A 145 4.31 21.35 -0.92
N ASP A 146 5.31 21.89 -1.64
CA ASP A 146 5.09 22.94 -2.64
C ASP A 146 5.07 22.38 -4.07
N TYR A 147 3.86 22.33 -4.64
CA TYR A 147 3.61 21.98 -6.03
C TYR A 147 3.03 23.14 -6.85
N SER A 148 3.05 24.35 -6.30
CA SER A 148 2.36 25.53 -6.87
C SER A 148 3.32 26.65 -7.27
N SER A 149 4.47 26.78 -6.59
CA SER A 149 5.43 27.84 -6.88
C SER A 149 6.11 27.66 -8.24
N LYS A 150 6.50 28.80 -8.82
CA LYS A 150 7.28 28.83 -10.08
C LYS A 150 8.72 28.34 -9.92
N LYS A 151 9.26 28.38 -8.70
CA LYS A 151 10.62 27.93 -8.38
C LYS A 151 10.55 27.14 -7.08
N LEU A 152 11.32 26.05 -7.04
CA LEU A 152 11.45 25.21 -5.86
C LEU A 152 12.65 25.68 -5.04
N ASP A 153 12.41 26.12 -3.80
CA ASP A 153 13.47 26.50 -2.87
C ASP A 153 13.67 25.41 -1.81
N LEU A 154 14.70 24.58 -1.99
CA LEU A 154 15.04 23.51 -1.05
C LEU A 154 15.73 24.00 0.23
N GLN A 155 15.99 25.31 0.35
CA GLN A 155 16.48 25.89 1.60
C GLN A 155 15.34 26.36 2.51
N ASP A 156 14.13 26.51 1.97
CA ASP A 156 12.94 26.86 2.76
C ASP A 156 12.34 25.60 3.41
N PRO A 157 12.32 25.50 4.76
CA PRO A 157 11.65 24.39 5.45
C PRO A 157 10.17 24.24 5.09
N ALA A 158 9.48 25.32 4.69
CA ALA A 158 8.06 25.27 4.32
C ALA A 158 7.80 24.53 3.00
N THR A 159 8.84 24.33 2.18
CA THR A 159 8.75 23.54 0.94
C THR A 159 8.64 22.04 1.24
N TYR A 160 9.00 21.60 2.45
CA TYR A 160 8.97 20.21 2.86
C TYR A 160 7.71 19.84 3.62
N ARG A 161 7.26 18.60 3.44
CA ARG A 161 6.27 17.99 4.32
C ARG A 161 6.84 17.80 5.73
N ASP A 162 6.01 17.99 6.75
CA ASP A 162 6.27 17.51 8.10
C ASP A 162 6.29 15.97 8.16
N LEU A 163 7.50 15.39 8.19
CA LEU A 163 7.73 13.94 8.25
C LEU A 163 7.39 13.32 9.61
N SER A 164 7.08 14.13 10.64
CA SER A 164 6.67 13.62 11.95
C SER A 164 5.19 13.25 12.04
N LYS A 165 4.40 13.61 11.01
CA LYS A 165 2.96 13.40 10.96
C LYS A 165 2.59 12.46 9.82
N PRO A 166 1.58 11.58 10.00
CA PRO A 166 0.97 10.86 8.88
C PRO A 166 0.19 11.83 7.96
N ILE A 167 -0.09 11.41 6.72
CA ILE A 167 -0.84 12.21 5.73
C ILE A 167 -2.10 12.84 6.34
N GLY A 168 -2.91 12.02 7.01
CA GLY A 168 -4.18 12.44 7.62
C GLY A 168 -4.07 13.56 8.64
N ALA A 169 -2.88 13.76 9.23
CA ALA A 169 -2.61 14.76 10.25
C ALA A 169 -1.95 16.05 9.73
N LEU A 170 -1.67 16.16 8.43
CA LEU A 170 -1.05 17.35 7.85
C LEU A 170 -2.00 18.54 7.79
N ASN A 171 -3.27 18.31 7.47
CA ASN A 171 -4.32 19.32 7.44
C ASN A 171 -5.06 19.36 8.80
N PRO A 172 -4.96 20.45 9.58
CA PRO A 172 -5.56 20.52 10.92
C PRO A 172 -7.09 20.36 10.95
N GLU A 173 -7.79 20.92 9.96
CA GLU A 173 -9.26 20.82 9.91
C GLU A 173 -9.70 19.40 9.57
N ARG A 174 -8.98 18.74 8.66
CA ARG A 174 -9.22 17.34 8.34
C ARG A 174 -8.87 16.43 9.52
N LEU A 175 -7.77 16.71 10.22
CA LEU A 175 -7.35 15.97 11.40
C LEU A 175 -8.42 15.98 12.49
N ARG A 176 -9.07 17.12 12.74
CA ARG A 176 -10.17 17.24 13.70
C ARG A 176 -11.28 16.24 13.41
N LYS A 177 -11.65 16.05 12.13
CA LYS A 177 -12.66 15.06 11.72
C LYS A 177 -12.22 13.62 11.97
N PHE A 178 -10.94 13.31 11.74
CA PHE A 178 -10.40 11.98 12.08
C PHE A 178 -10.39 11.71 13.59
N GLN A 179 -10.05 12.71 14.39
CA GLN A 179 -10.07 12.62 15.85
C GLN A 179 -11.50 12.48 16.40
N GLU A 180 -12.44 13.27 15.86
CA GLU A 180 -13.87 13.15 16.17
C GLU A 180 -14.36 11.73 15.87
N ARG A 181 -14.11 11.22 14.66
CA ARG A 181 -14.45 9.84 14.26
C ARG A 181 -13.83 8.82 15.20
N TYR A 182 -12.54 8.93 15.50
CA TYR A 182 -11.86 8.01 16.42
C TYR A 182 -12.51 8.02 17.81
N SER A 183 -12.79 9.21 18.35
CA SER A 183 -13.35 9.38 19.68
C SER A 183 -14.78 8.85 19.79
N SER A 184 -15.62 9.11 18.80
CA SER A 184 -17.05 8.74 18.78
C SER A 184 -17.32 7.32 18.29
N PHE A 185 -16.33 6.65 17.68
CA PHE A 185 -16.50 5.29 17.18
C PHE A 185 -16.61 4.31 18.35
N GLU A 186 -17.78 3.70 18.50
CA GLU A 186 -18.05 2.65 19.47
C GLU A 186 -18.61 1.43 18.74
N ASP A 187 -17.84 0.35 18.72
CA ASP A 187 -18.27 -0.94 18.17
C ASP A 187 -17.78 -2.05 19.11
N PRO A 188 -18.62 -3.06 19.42
CA PRO A 188 -18.26 -4.14 20.35
C PRO A 188 -17.18 -5.09 19.79
N VAL A 189 -16.93 -5.08 18.49
CA VAL A 189 -16.02 -6.00 17.79
C VAL A 189 -14.86 -5.25 17.14
N ILE A 190 -15.13 -4.09 16.54
CA ILE A 190 -14.16 -3.33 15.75
C ILE A 190 -13.43 -2.33 16.66
N PRO A 191 -12.08 -2.41 16.77
CA PRO A 191 -11.31 -1.41 17.50
C PRO A 191 -11.38 -0.03 16.85
N LYS A 192 -11.22 1.04 17.64
CA LYS A 192 -11.14 2.42 17.14
C LYS A 192 -9.98 2.62 16.15
N PHE A 193 -10.22 3.39 15.11
CA PHE A 193 -9.24 3.72 14.06
C PHE A 193 -9.46 5.14 13.53
N HIS A 194 -8.39 5.76 13.01
CA HIS A 194 -8.45 7.06 12.35
C HIS A 194 -8.79 6.87 10.86
N TYR A 195 -8.14 5.90 10.22
CA TYR A 195 -8.18 5.73 8.76
C TYR A 195 -8.80 4.38 8.37
N GLY A 196 -9.89 4.43 7.59
CA GLY A 196 -10.49 3.25 6.96
C GLY A 196 -9.79 2.85 5.66
N SER A 197 -9.11 3.80 5.02
CA SER A 197 -8.22 3.59 3.89
C SER A 197 -6.77 3.47 4.35
N HIS A 198 -5.89 2.97 3.48
CA HIS A 198 -4.49 2.70 3.79
C HIS A 198 -3.55 3.45 2.84
N TYR A 199 -2.37 3.83 3.32
CA TYR A 199 -1.38 4.61 2.55
C TYR A 199 -0.71 3.81 1.42
N SER A 200 -0.88 2.50 1.40
CA SER A 200 -0.32 1.59 0.39
C SER A 200 -1.31 0.46 0.11
N SER A 201 -1.86 0.41 -1.09
CA SER A 201 -2.84 -0.59 -1.54
C SER A 201 -2.59 -0.96 -3.00
N ALA A 202 -2.97 -2.19 -3.38
CA ALA A 202 -2.71 -2.78 -4.71
C ALA A 202 -3.85 -2.66 -5.72
N GLY A 203 -5.08 -2.56 -5.24
CA GLY A 203 -6.28 -2.47 -6.07
C GLY A 203 -7.49 -2.36 -5.16
N THR A 204 -8.45 -1.49 -5.47
CA THR A 204 -9.77 -1.56 -4.83
C THR A 204 -10.73 -2.17 -5.84
N VAL A 205 -11.02 -3.46 -5.71
CA VAL A 205 -12.15 -4.11 -6.38
C VAL A 205 -13.34 -4.14 -5.42
N ALA A 206 -13.67 -2.99 -4.81
CA ALA A 206 -14.77 -2.93 -3.84
C ALA A 206 -16.10 -3.29 -4.50
N VAL A 207 -16.36 -2.81 -5.72
CA VAL A 207 -17.66 -3.04 -6.37
C VAL A 207 -17.88 -4.52 -6.70
N TRP A 208 -16.89 -5.22 -7.26
CA TRP A 208 -17.11 -6.59 -7.76
C TRP A 208 -17.01 -7.66 -6.66
N VAL A 209 -16.10 -7.51 -5.69
CA VAL A 209 -15.99 -8.47 -4.57
C VAL A 209 -17.21 -8.36 -3.66
N LEU A 210 -17.68 -7.14 -3.36
CA LEU A 210 -18.92 -6.94 -2.60
C LEU A 210 -20.16 -7.42 -3.39
N PHE A 211 -20.23 -7.21 -4.72
CA PHE A 211 -21.32 -7.78 -5.54
C PHE A 211 -21.31 -9.30 -5.57
N SER A 212 -20.12 -9.92 -5.58
CA SER A 212 -19.98 -11.38 -5.59
C SER A 212 -20.40 -11.99 -4.25
N SER A 213 -20.03 -11.33 -3.14
CA SER A 213 -20.48 -11.69 -1.80
C SER A 213 -22.00 -11.48 -1.63
N TRP A 214 -22.56 -10.40 -2.19
CA TRP A 214 -24.01 -10.14 -2.22
C TRP A 214 -24.77 -11.19 -3.03
N ASN A 215 -24.33 -11.49 -4.26
CA ASN A 215 -24.99 -12.47 -5.12
C ASN A 215 -24.93 -13.88 -4.52
N SER A 216 -23.78 -14.27 -3.94
CA SER A 216 -23.66 -15.54 -3.22
C SER A 216 -24.56 -15.61 -1.99
N TRP A 217 -24.86 -14.47 -1.34
CA TRP A 217 -25.80 -14.38 -0.22
C TRP A 217 -27.27 -14.46 -0.67
N VAL A 218 -27.62 -13.85 -1.80
CA VAL A 218 -28.96 -13.95 -2.41
C VAL A 218 -29.26 -15.38 -2.85
N GLU A 219 -28.28 -16.08 -3.43
CA GLU A 219 -28.39 -17.50 -3.81
C GLU A 219 -28.51 -18.42 -2.59
N GLY A 220 -27.84 -18.09 -1.47
CA GLY A 220 -27.90 -18.88 -0.23
C GLY A 220 -29.12 -18.64 0.66
N SER A 221 -29.83 -17.53 0.50
CA SER A 221 -30.95 -17.09 1.35
C SER A 221 -32.34 -17.54 0.86
N GLY A 222 -32.41 -18.26 -0.28
CA GLY A 222 -33.66 -18.78 -0.83
C GLY A 222 -34.61 -17.71 -1.39
N MET A 223 -34.13 -16.48 -1.62
CA MET A 223 -34.86 -15.38 -2.25
C MET A 223 -34.89 -15.45 -3.80
N GLU A 224 -35.00 -16.64 -4.37
CA GLU A 224 -34.95 -16.83 -5.84
C GLU A 224 -36.16 -16.22 -6.56
N ASN A 225 -37.32 -16.11 -5.91
CA ASN A 225 -38.61 -15.82 -6.55
C ASN A 225 -39.13 -14.37 -6.46
N SER A 226 -38.33 -13.37 -6.09
CA SER A 226 -38.74 -11.96 -6.20
C SER A 226 -38.46 -11.35 -7.58
N ASP A 227 -39.36 -10.48 -8.04
CA ASP A 227 -39.41 -9.85 -9.36
C ASP A 227 -38.06 -9.18 -9.73
N PRO A 228 -37.49 -9.46 -10.92
CA PRO A 228 -36.24 -8.85 -11.38
C PRO A 228 -36.24 -7.31 -11.37
N THR A 229 -37.40 -6.68 -11.49
CA THR A 229 -37.53 -5.21 -11.48
C THR A 229 -37.48 -4.59 -10.07
N GLU A 230 -37.73 -5.37 -9.01
CA GLU A 230 -37.47 -4.97 -7.62
C GLU A 230 -36.01 -5.24 -7.20
N LYS A 231 -35.34 -6.22 -7.83
CA LYS A 231 -33.91 -6.52 -7.61
C LYS A 231 -32.97 -5.44 -8.14
N MET A 232 -33.47 -4.49 -8.95
CA MET A 232 -32.68 -3.54 -9.72
C MET A 232 -33.06 -2.06 -9.50
N LYS A 233 -33.34 -1.66 -8.27
CA LYS A 233 -33.27 -0.25 -7.88
C LYS A 233 -32.11 -0.06 -6.90
N PRO A 234 -31.03 0.63 -7.29
CA PRO A 234 -30.13 1.22 -6.31
C PRO A 234 -31.00 2.01 -5.34
N TRP A 235 -30.60 2.07 -4.07
CA TRP A 235 -31.13 3.07 -3.15
C TRP A 235 -30.80 4.44 -3.74
N SER A 236 -31.67 4.91 -4.63
CA SER A 236 -31.44 6.10 -5.43
C SER A 236 -31.60 7.27 -4.48
N SER A 237 -30.46 7.77 -4.02
CA SER A 237 -30.37 9.06 -3.36
C SER A 237 -30.89 10.12 -4.35
N GLN A 238 -32.14 10.54 -4.17
CA GLN A 238 -32.61 11.76 -4.82
C GLN A 238 -31.83 12.94 -4.25
N ARG A 239 -31.12 13.63 -5.14
CA ARG A 239 -30.28 14.79 -4.83
C ARG A 239 -31.20 16.03 -4.84
N VAL A 240 -31.45 16.64 -3.69
CA VAL A 240 -32.04 17.98 -3.60
C VAL A 240 -31.10 18.84 -2.75
N GLY A 241 -30.48 19.85 -3.38
CA GLY A 241 -29.72 20.88 -2.65
C GLY A 241 -28.38 20.46 -2.02
N GLY A 242 -27.79 19.32 -2.39
CA GLY A 242 -26.43 18.96 -1.94
C GLY A 242 -26.31 18.40 -0.51
N VAL A 243 -27.42 18.02 0.14
CA VAL A 243 -27.42 17.34 1.44
C VAL A 243 -28.16 16.01 1.32
N PHE A 244 -27.55 14.91 1.79
CA PHE A 244 -28.23 13.62 1.90
C PHE A 244 -29.14 13.63 3.13
N LEU A 245 -30.44 13.40 2.93
CA LEU A 245 -31.41 13.24 4.02
C LEU A 245 -31.52 11.76 4.40
N HIS A 246 -31.33 11.44 5.69
CA HIS A 246 -31.65 10.12 6.24
C HIS A 246 -33.16 9.86 6.13
N LYS A 247 -33.55 8.72 5.54
CA LYS A 247 -34.93 8.22 5.62
C LYS A 247 -35.09 7.28 6.84
N PRO A 248 -36.19 7.40 7.61
CA PRO A 248 -36.42 6.58 8.80
C PRO A 248 -36.76 5.11 8.49
N TRP A 249 -36.51 4.24 9.48
CA TRP A 249 -36.67 2.77 9.44
C TRP A 249 -38.07 2.28 8.99
N THR A 250 -39.07 3.14 9.12
CA THR A 250 -40.46 2.90 8.71
C THR A 250 -40.65 2.76 7.20
N GLU A 251 -39.68 3.20 6.38
CA GLU A 251 -39.71 3.08 4.91
C GLU A 251 -38.88 1.90 4.38
N CYS A 252 -38.36 1.02 5.25
CA CYS A 252 -37.64 -0.20 4.86
C CYS A 252 -38.63 -1.24 4.27
N PRO A 253 -38.30 -1.94 3.16
CA PRO A 253 -39.20 -2.93 2.55
C PRO A 253 -39.68 -3.99 3.55
N VAL A 254 -40.98 -4.30 3.51
CA VAL A 254 -41.67 -5.19 4.47
C VAL A 254 -41.02 -6.58 4.59
N ALA A 255 -40.37 -7.06 3.53
CA ALA A 255 -39.63 -8.32 3.54
C ALA A 255 -38.45 -8.33 4.53
N TYR A 256 -37.74 -7.20 4.66
CA TYR A 256 -36.61 -7.04 5.59
C TYR A 256 -37.09 -6.93 7.04
N GLN A 257 -38.19 -6.21 7.27
CA GLN A 257 -38.84 -6.09 8.58
C GLN A 257 -39.35 -7.45 9.09
N ASN A 258 -39.80 -8.32 8.18
CA ASN A 258 -40.28 -9.67 8.52
C ASN A 258 -39.16 -10.69 8.75
N HIS A 259 -38.02 -10.57 8.06
CA HIS A 259 -36.82 -11.39 8.32
C HIS A 259 -36.20 -11.01 9.68
N ALA A 260 -36.14 -9.71 10.00
CA ALA A 260 -35.67 -9.18 11.27
C ALA A 260 -36.52 -9.62 12.50
N ARG A 261 -37.77 -10.01 12.29
CA ARG A 261 -38.58 -10.57 13.40
C ARG A 261 -38.33 -12.06 13.64
N LYS A 262 -37.71 -12.79 12.71
CA LYS A 262 -37.53 -14.24 12.77
C LYS A 262 -36.17 -14.67 13.29
N ASN A 263 -35.13 -13.85 13.13
CA ASN A 263 -33.78 -14.18 13.56
C ASN A 263 -33.46 -13.41 14.85
N SER A 264 -32.80 -14.08 15.80
CA SER A 264 -32.42 -13.53 17.10
C SER A 264 -31.64 -12.21 16.96
N GLU A 265 -31.85 -11.27 17.90
CA GLU A 265 -31.27 -9.91 17.93
C GLU A 265 -29.76 -9.86 17.61
N THR A 266 -28.99 -10.88 17.97
CA THR A 266 -27.54 -10.95 17.74
C THR A 266 -27.13 -11.07 16.26
N VAL A 267 -27.94 -11.74 15.43
CA VAL A 267 -27.71 -11.86 13.97
C VAL A 267 -28.06 -10.54 13.28
N LEU A 268 -29.12 -9.88 13.75
CA LEU A 268 -29.55 -8.57 13.25
C LEU A 268 -28.56 -7.46 13.55
N ILE A 269 -27.89 -7.49 14.71
CA ILE A 269 -26.81 -6.56 15.00
C ILE A 269 -25.66 -6.80 14.02
N ARG A 270 -25.23 -8.05 13.79
CA ARG A 270 -24.18 -8.34 12.78
C ARG A 270 -24.57 -7.92 11.36
N GLU A 271 -25.81 -8.17 10.94
CA GLU A 271 -26.31 -7.83 9.60
C GLU A 271 -26.54 -6.32 9.42
N GLN A 272 -27.02 -5.61 10.45
CA GLN A 272 -27.08 -4.15 10.46
C GLN A 272 -25.70 -3.52 10.43
N HIS A 273 -24.70 -4.12 11.10
CA HIS A 273 -23.33 -3.64 11.06
C HIS A 273 -22.73 -3.82 9.66
N ILE A 274 -23.02 -4.91 8.95
CA ILE A 274 -22.59 -5.11 7.56
C ILE A 274 -23.25 -4.06 6.65
N CYS A 275 -24.57 -3.83 6.75
CA CYS A 275 -25.24 -2.82 5.92
C CYS A 275 -24.91 -1.37 6.30
N GLN A 276 -24.66 -1.05 7.57
CA GLN A 276 -24.17 0.28 7.97
C GLN A 276 -22.73 0.49 7.52
N PHE A 277 -21.87 -0.54 7.62
CA PHE A 277 -20.49 -0.52 7.12
C PHE A 277 -20.45 -0.39 5.59
N GLU A 278 -21.35 -1.09 4.88
CA GLU A 278 -21.60 -0.88 3.46
C GLU A 278 -22.09 0.55 3.18
N GLY A 279 -22.95 1.15 4.00
CA GLY A 279 -23.32 2.57 3.86
C GLY A 279 -22.15 3.55 4.06
N TYR A 280 -21.23 3.24 4.97
CA TYR A 280 -20.04 4.06 5.24
C TYR A 280 -18.92 3.90 4.18
N ILE A 281 -18.85 2.74 3.52
CA ILE A 281 -17.88 2.46 2.44
C ILE A 281 -18.47 2.84 1.06
N LEU A 282 -19.75 2.55 0.80
CA LEU A 282 -20.40 2.79 -0.51
C LEU A 282 -20.71 4.26 -0.79
N THR A 283 -20.61 5.15 0.21
CA THR A 283 -20.80 6.60 0.01
C THR A 283 -19.52 7.31 -0.44
N GLY A 284 -18.36 6.63 -0.42
CA GLY A 284 -17.11 7.10 -1.00
C GLY A 284 -16.73 6.25 -2.20
N LEU A 285 -16.53 6.88 -3.35
CA LEU A 285 -15.84 6.27 -4.48
C LEU A 285 -14.40 5.97 -4.00
N ASP A 286 -14.14 4.77 -3.49
CA ASP A 286 -12.83 4.42 -2.94
C ASP A 286 -11.72 4.77 -3.96
N PRO A 287 -10.70 5.57 -3.56
CA PRO A 287 -9.66 5.98 -4.47
C PRO A 287 -8.92 4.77 -5.03
N VAL A 288 -8.59 4.87 -6.31
CA VAL A 288 -7.73 3.94 -7.02
C VAL A 288 -6.49 3.66 -6.17
N SER A 289 -6.20 2.38 -5.99
CA SER A 289 -5.09 1.88 -5.18
C SER A 289 -3.78 2.61 -5.42
N ALA A 290 -3.03 2.91 -4.35
CA ALA A 290 -1.85 3.78 -4.43
C ALA A 290 -0.84 3.34 -5.50
N VAL A 291 -0.52 2.05 -5.59
CA VAL A 291 0.49 1.55 -6.54
C VAL A 291 0.01 1.68 -7.98
N MET A 292 -1.19 1.19 -8.29
CA MET A 292 -1.73 1.27 -9.65
C MET A 292 -2.04 2.71 -10.05
N TYR A 293 -2.44 3.55 -9.09
CA TYR A 293 -2.69 4.96 -9.32
C TYR A 293 -1.44 5.66 -9.89
N TYR A 294 -0.26 5.42 -9.32
CA TYR A 294 0.97 6.02 -9.84
C TYR A 294 1.54 5.31 -11.08
N LEU A 295 1.40 3.98 -11.19
CA LEU A 295 2.19 3.21 -12.14
C LEU A 295 1.46 2.76 -13.41
N PHE A 296 0.15 2.98 -13.55
CA PHE A 296 -0.65 2.43 -14.68
C PHE A 296 -0.18 2.86 -16.09
N ARG A 297 0.72 3.85 -16.22
CA ARG A 297 1.29 4.26 -17.51
C ARG A 297 2.43 3.35 -18.00
N VAL A 298 2.99 2.54 -17.11
CA VAL A 298 4.15 1.69 -17.37
C VAL A 298 3.75 0.22 -17.32
N GLU A 299 4.18 -0.58 -18.29
CA GLU A 299 3.96 -2.03 -18.26
C GLU A 299 4.84 -2.70 -17.18
N PRO A 300 4.36 -3.76 -16.50
CA PRO A 300 3.10 -4.48 -16.72
C PRO A 300 1.87 -3.87 -16.02
N PHE A 301 2.01 -2.73 -15.33
CA PHE A 301 0.94 -2.13 -14.53
C PHE A 301 -0.23 -1.64 -15.38
N THR A 302 0.02 -1.19 -16.61
CA THR A 302 -1.05 -0.90 -17.59
C THR A 302 -1.98 -2.09 -17.77
N THR A 303 -1.42 -3.25 -18.11
CA THR A 303 -2.19 -4.49 -18.33
C THR A 303 -2.92 -4.91 -17.05
N LEU A 304 -2.25 -4.83 -15.91
CA LEU A 304 -2.82 -5.17 -14.61
C LEU A 304 -3.98 -4.24 -14.22
N SER A 305 -3.87 -2.93 -14.46
CA SER A 305 -4.95 -1.95 -14.22
C SER A 305 -6.21 -2.31 -14.99
N ILE A 306 -6.05 -2.65 -16.28
CA ILE A 306 -7.17 -3.06 -17.14
C ILE A 306 -7.82 -4.34 -16.61
N GLN A 307 -7.03 -5.33 -16.23
CA GLN A 307 -7.53 -6.61 -15.71
C GLN A 307 -8.29 -6.44 -14.39
N LEU A 308 -7.75 -5.67 -13.45
CA LEU A 308 -8.37 -5.42 -12.15
C LEU A 308 -9.69 -4.63 -12.28
N GLN A 309 -9.80 -3.78 -13.31
CA GLN A 309 -10.96 -2.92 -13.53
C GLN A 309 -11.94 -3.48 -14.60
N GLY A 310 -11.98 -4.82 -14.74
CA GLY A 310 -12.99 -5.49 -15.55
C GLY A 310 -12.80 -5.32 -17.07
N GLY A 311 -11.57 -5.17 -17.53
CA GLY A 311 -11.21 -5.12 -18.95
C GLY A 311 -11.11 -3.70 -19.54
N LYS A 312 -11.18 -2.65 -18.73
CA LYS A 312 -11.02 -1.24 -19.16
C LYS A 312 -10.30 -0.41 -18.11
N PHE A 313 -9.86 0.79 -18.44
CA PHE A 313 -9.34 1.73 -17.44
C PHE A 313 -10.45 2.27 -16.53
N ASP A 314 -10.04 2.87 -15.42
CA ASP A 314 -10.95 3.58 -14.53
C ASP A 314 -11.47 4.87 -15.19
N HIS A 315 -12.43 5.54 -14.54
CA HIS A 315 -12.87 6.87 -14.96
C HIS A 315 -11.69 7.86 -14.96
N ALA A 316 -11.49 8.56 -16.07
CA ALA A 316 -10.35 9.45 -16.27
C ALA A 316 -10.19 10.51 -15.15
N ASP A 317 -11.29 11.05 -14.62
CA ASP A 317 -11.26 12.03 -13.51
C ASP A 317 -10.68 11.47 -12.20
N ARG A 318 -10.61 10.14 -12.05
CA ARG A 318 -10.05 9.46 -10.86
C ARG A 318 -8.64 8.94 -11.08
N MET A 319 -8.12 9.06 -12.29
CA MET A 319 -6.78 8.57 -12.64
C MET A 319 -5.73 9.65 -12.38
N PHE A 320 -4.52 9.21 -12.02
CA PHE A 320 -3.40 10.11 -11.76
C PHE A 320 -3.09 10.96 -12.99
N SER A 321 -3.21 12.28 -12.85
CA SER A 321 -3.07 13.22 -13.98
C SER A 321 -2.35 14.51 -13.62
N ASP A 322 -2.28 14.89 -12.35
CA ASP A 322 -1.63 16.14 -11.90
C ASP A 322 -1.03 15.93 -10.51
N ILE A 323 0.27 16.21 -10.35
CA ILE A 323 0.98 15.99 -9.08
C ILE A 323 0.48 16.93 -7.98
N GLY A 324 0.22 18.20 -8.32
CA GLY A 324 -0.30 19.18 -7.37
C GLY A 324 -1.70 18.82 -6.92
N SER A 325 -2.59 18.46 -7.85
CA SER A 325 -3.94 18.02 -7.49
C SER A 325 -3.95 16.71 -6.70
N THR A 326 -3.00 15.79 -6.94
CA THR A 326 -2.84 14.61 -6.08
C THR A 326 -2.40 15.01 -4.66
N TRP A 327 -1.48 15.95 -4.52
CA TRP A 327 -1.07 16.48 -3.21
C TRP A 327 -2.23 17.13 -2.47
N ASP A 328 -3.02 17.96 -3.14
CA ASP A 328 -4.22 18.58 -2.56
C ASP A 328 -5.25 17.51 -2.16
N GLY A 329 -5.46 16.50 -3.02
CA GLY A 329 -6.34 15.36 -2.73
C GLY A 329 -5.96 14.61 -1.47
N VAL A 330 -4.67 14.28 -1.30
CA VAL A 330 -4.19 13.63 -0.06
C VAL A 330 -4.23 14.55 1.16
N LEU A 331 -4.49 15.85 1.03
CA LEU A 331 -4.68 16.79 2.15
C LEU A 331 -6.14 17.07 2.49
N GLU A 332 -7.05 16.89 1.53
CA GLU A 332 -8.45 17.31 1.65
C GLU A 332 -9.43 16.14 1.73
N ASP A 333 -9.22 15.07 0.96
CA ASP A 333 -10.14 13.93 0.92
C ASP A 333 -10.00 13.08 2.20
N MET A 334 -11.13 12.73 2.81
CA MET A 334 -11.19 11.90 4.02
C MET A 334 -10.83 10.43 3.77
N SER A 335 -10.92 9.99 2.52
CA SER A 335 -10.59 8.64 2.07
C SER A 335 -9.18 8.55 1.51
N ASP A 336 -8.50 9.68 1.26
CA ASP A 336 -7.18 9.69 0.64
C ASP A 336 -6.06 9.98 1.65
N VAL A 337 -5.37 8.91 2.03
CA VAL A 337 -4.18 8.96 2.91
C VAL A 337 -2.95 8.33 2.26
N LYS A 338 -2.92 8.30 0.91
CA LYS A 338 -1.88 7.62 0.13
C LYS A 338 -0.49 8.23 0.34
N GLU A 339 0.50 7.38 0.59
CA GLU A 339 1.92 7.73 0.51
C GLU A 339 2.45 7.44 -0.92
N LEU A 340 3.73 7.71 -1.16
CA LEU A 340 4.37 7.53 -2.47
C LEU A 340 4.95 6.14 -2.69
N VAL A 341 5.28 5.86 -3.95
CA VAL A 341 6.06 4.71 -4.40
C VAL A 341 7.51 5.11 -4.71
N PRO A 342 8.49 4.18 -4.62
CA PRO A 342 9.90 4.48 -4.89
C PRO A 342 10.16 5.11 -6.26
N GLU A 343 9.37 4.74 -7.27
CA GLU A 343 9.51 5.16 -8.67
C GLU A 343 9.43 6.69 -8.82
N MET A 344 8.73 7.37 -7.90
CA MET A 344 8.66 8.84 -7.85
C MET A 344 10.01 9.51 -7.56
N PHE A 345 11.08 8.74 -7.33
CA PHE A 345 12.44 9.24 -7.03
C PHE A 345 13.50 8.73 -8.02
N TYR A 346 13.13 7.97 -9.05
CA TYR A 346 14.10 7.52 -10.06
C TYR A 346 13.53 7.20 -11.45
N LEU A 347 12.21 7.05 -11.63
CA LEU A 347 11.61 6.55 -12.88
C LEU A 347 10.69 7.60 -13.53
N PRO A 348 11.20 8.48 -14.41
CA PRO A 348 10.40 9.54 -15.04
C PRO A 348 9.29 9.02 -15.96
N GLU A 349 9.39 7.79 -16.46
CA GLU A 349 8.42 7.14 -17.35
C GLU A 349 7.04 7.00 -16.70
N VAL A 350 6.93 6.99 -15.37
CA VAL A 350 5.62 6.95 -14.67
C VAL A 350 4.79 8.20 -14.92
N LEU A 351 5.42 9.30 -15.36
CA LEU A 351 4.78 10.59 -15.61
C LEU A 351 4.48 10.81 -17.11
N ILE A 352 4.86 9.88 -17.98
CA ILE A 352 4.79 10.02 -19.43
C ILE A 352 3.94 8.92 -20.03
N ASN A 353 3.06 9.26 -20.98
CA ASN A 353 2.36 8.26 -21.79
C ASN A 353 3.24 7.80 -22.97
N VAL A 354 4.35 7.11 -22.66
CA VAL A 354 5.33 6.66 -23.68
C VAL A 354 4.68 5.73 -24.71
N ASN A 355 3.66 4.98 -24.30
CA ASN A 355 2.97 4.00 -25.13
C ASN A 355 1.82 4.60 -25.96
N SER A 356 1.54 5.91 -25.83
CA SER A 356 0.43 6.60 -26.51
C SER A 356 -0.92 5.89 -26.30
N ILE A 357 -1.15 5.37 -25.09
CA ILE A 357 -2.38 4.68 -24.72
C ILE A 357 -3.51 5.70 -24.56
N ASP A 358 -4.71 5.35 -24.99
CA ASP A 358 -5.89 6.15 -24.71
C ASP A 358 -6.44 5.82 -23.32
N PHE A 359 -6.22 6.73 -22.38
CA PHE A 359 -6.75 6.61 -21.01
C PHE A 359 -8.14 7.24 -20.85
N GLY A 360 -8.73 7.73 -21.95
CA GLY A 360 -10.05 8.36 -21.95
C GLY A 360 -10.01 9.86 -21.69
N THR A 361 -11.20 10.41 -21.49
CA THR A 361 -11.45 11.85 -21.40
C THR A 361 -12.14 12.16 -20.08
N THR A 362 -11.66 13.19 -19.40
CA THR A 362 -12.26 13.76 -18.19
C THR A 362 -13.63 14.38 -18.50
N GLN A 363 -14.44 14.60 -17.47
CA GLN A 363 -15.75 15.25 -17.62
C GLN A 363 -15.67 16.66 -18.23
N LEU A 364 -14.54 17.35 -18.03
CA LEU A 364 -14.27 18.67 -18.60
C LEU A 364 -13.75 18.62 -20.04
N GLY A 365 -13.70 17.44 -20.66
CA GLY A 365 -13.26 17.26 -22.05
C GLY A 365 -11.73 17.17 -22.21
N GLY A 366 -10.95 17.21 -21.13
CA GLY A 366 -9.50 17.03 -21.17
C GLY A 366 -9.13 15.56 -21.38
N LYS A 367 -8.28 15.28 -22.36
CA LYS A 367 -7.75 13.92 -22.60
C LYS A 367 -6.63 13.62 -21.60
N LEU A 368 -6.71 12.44 -20.98
CA LEU A 368 -5.69 12.00 -20.02
C LEU A 368 -4.49 11.43 -20.78
N ASP A 369 -3.31 12.01 -20.55
CA ASP A 369 -2.06 11.64 -21.24
C ASP A 369 -0.86 11.71 -20.27
N ALA A 370 0.14 12.56 -20.53
CA ALA A 370 1.21 12.85 -19.59
C ALA A 370 0.69 13.52 -18.30
N VAL A 371 1.39 13.28 -17.19
CA VAL A 371 1.06 13.87 -15.89
C VAL A 371 1.47 15.34 -15.90
N LYS A 372 0.57 16.22 -15.45
CA LYS A 372 0.84 17.63 -15.25
C LYS A 372 1.79 17.81 -14.07
N LEU A 373 2.91 18.47 -14.37
CA LEU A 373 3.99 18.72 -13.43
C LEU A 373 3.79 20.06 -12.71
N PRO A 374 4.38 20.23 -11.51
CA PRO A 374 4.42 21.52 -10.85
C PRO A 374 5.19 22.56 -11.68
N PRO A 375 4.92 23.87 -11.54
CA PRO A 375 5.51 24.90 -12.39
C PRO A 375 7.04 25.01 -12.32
N TRP A 376 7.64 24.52 -11.24
CA TRP A 376 9.10 24.50 -11.05
C TRP A 376 9.81 23.33 -11.75
N ALA A 377 9.09 22.39 -12.35
CA ALA A 377 9.66 21.25 -13.07
C ALA A 377 9.54 21.45 -14.59
N ASP A 378 10.67 21.44 -15.29
CA ASP A 378 10.71 21.68 -16.73
C ASP A 378 10.20 20.48 -17.52
N ASN A 379 10.46 19.27 -17.02
CA ASN A 379 10.07 18.00 -17.63
C ASN A 379 10.10 16.87 -16.59
N PRO A 380 9.61 15.66 -16.91
CA PRO A 380 9.57 14.55 -15.95
C PRO A 380 10.93 14.13 -15.38
N VAL A 381 12.01 14.23 -16.16
CA VAL A 381 13.36 13.89 -15.69
C VAL A 381 13.82 14.90 -14.65
N ASP A 382 13.61 16.19 -14.92
CA ASP A 382 13.91 17.27 -13.99
C ASP A 382 13.06 17.20 -12.71
N PHE A 383 11.77 16.85 -12.81
CA PHE A 383 10.93 16.57 -11.66
C PHE A 383 11.52 15.46 -10.77
N ILE A 384 11.82 14.30 -11.35
CA ILE A 384 12.38 13.16 -10.60
C ILE A 384 13.74 13.51 -10.00
N HIS A 385 14.58 14.25 -10.73
CA HIS A 385 15.87 14.70 -10.25
C HIS A 385 15.73 15.61 -9.02
N LYS A 386 14.88 16.64 -9.09
CA LYS A 386 14.60 17.54 -7.96
C LYS A 386 13.99 16.80 -6.77
N HIS A 387 13.11 15.84 -7.03
CA HIS A 387 12.51 15.03 -5.98
C HIS A 387 13.54 14.12 -5.28
N ARG A 388 14.50 13.57 -6.03
CA ARG A 388 15.63 12.83 -5.46
C ARG A 388 16.58 13.74 -4.67
N ILE A 389 16.88 14.95 -5.16
CA ILE A 389 17.67 15.94 -4.40
C ILE A 389 16.95 16.28 -3.09
N ALA A 390 15.64 16.52 -3.13
CA ALA A 390 14.86 16.82 -1.94
C ALA A 390 14.92 15.66 -0.92
N LEU A 391 14.75 14.41 -1.36
CA LEU A 391 14.87 13.22 -0.50
C LEU A 391 16.25 13.11 0.16
N GLU A 392 17.33 13.44 -0.55
CA GLU A 392 18.71 13.36 -0.05
C GLU A 392 19.16 14.64 0.67
N SER A 393 18.29 15.66 0.77
CA SER A 393 18.62 16.93 1.44
C SER A 393 18.95 16.74 2.92
N GLU A 394 19.68 17.70 3.49
CA GLU A 394 19.98 17.72 4.93
C GLU A 394 18.71 17.88 5.77
N HIS A 395 17.73 18.66 5.28
CA HIS A 395 16.43 18.80 5.93
C HIS A 395 15.76 17.43 6.10
N VAL A 396 15.59 16.66 5.03
CA VAL A 396 14.99 15.31 5.09
C VAL A 396 15.83 14.37 5.90
N SER A 397 17.15 14.32 5.68
CA SER A 397 18.08 13.48 6.42
C SER A 397 17.93 13.65 7.94
N SER A 398 17.73 14.89 8.38
CA SER A 398 17.61 15.23 9.79
C SER A 398 16.24 14.90 10.40
N HIS A 399 15.20 14.63 9.59
CA HIS A 399 13.82 14.38 10.04
C HIS A 399 13.23 13.01 9.62
N LEU A 400 13.84 12.29 8.68
CA LEU A 400 13.29 11.06 8.08
C LEU A 400 13.03 9.94 9.10
N HIS A 401 13.83 9.89 10.17
CA HIS A 401 13.62 8.97 11.29
C HIS A 401 12.21 9.05 11.90
N ASN A 402 11.60 10.25 11.92
CA ASN A 402 10.23 10.42 12.44
C ASN A 402 9.18 9.75 11.55
N TRP A 403 9.35 9.79 10.23
CA TRP A 403 8.45 9.09 9.31
C TRP A 403 8.65 7.58 9.41
N ILE A 404 9.90 7.14 9.57
CA ILE A 404 10.22 5.73 9.81
C ILE A 404 9.54 5.25 11.09
N ASP A 405 9.48 6.06 12.15
CA ASP A 405 8.77 5.71 13.38
C ASP A 405 7.26 5.47 13.17
N LEU A 406 6.62 6.21 12.27
CA LEU A 406 5.21 6.03 11.91
C LEU A 406 4.97 4.74 11.13
N ILE A 407 5.84 4.44 10.16
CA ILE A 407 5.60 3.35 9.19
C ILE A 407 6.19 2.01 9.65
N PHE A 408 7.38 2.01 10.23
CA PHE A 408 8.12 0.80 10.61
C PHE A 408 8.49 0.75 12.10
N GLY A 409 8.43 1.87 12.81
CA GLY A 409 8.92 1.98 14.18
C GLY A 409 7.83 1.98 15.23
N TYR A 410 8.13 2.63 16.36
CA TYR A 410 7.35 2.50 17.59
C TYR A 410 5.98 3.22 17.55
N LYS A 411 5.79 4.17 16.63
CA LYS A 411 4.50 4.88 16.42
C LYS A 411 3.56 4.16 15.45
N GLN A 412 3.89 2.95 14.99
CA GLN A 412 3.02 2.16 14.12
C GLN A 412 1.78 1.62 14.86
N ARG A 413 1.92 1.30 16.16
CA ARG A 413 0.88 0.63 16.96
C ARG A 413 0.83 1.14 18.40
N GLY A 414 -0.25 0.79 19.11
CA GLY A 414 -0.39 1.07 20.54
C GLY A 414 -0.65 2.55 20.84
N LYS A 415 -0.34 2.95 22.07
CA LYS A 415 -0.61 4.32 22.58
C LYS A 415 0.07 5.40 21.72
N GLU A 416 1.30 5.15 21.30
CA GLU A 416 2.10 6.07 20.49
C GLU A 416 1.49 6.31 19.11
N ALA A 417 0.85 5.29 18.52
CA ALA A 417 0.10 5.45 17.27
C ALA A 417 -1.17 6.30 17.48
N ILE A 418 -1.83 6.19 18.65
CA ILE A 418 -3.00 7.01 18.97
C ILE A 418 -2.58 8.48 19.10
N GLU A 419 -1.54 8.75 19.87
CA GLU A 419 -1.01 10.11 20.08
C GLU A 419 -0.52 10.74 18.76
N ALA A 420 0.07 9.93 17.88
CA ALA A 420 0.50 10.36 16.55
C ALA A 420 -0.64 10.44 15.50
N ASN A 421 -1.88 10.09 15.86
CA ASN A 421 -3.02 9.97 14.94
C ASN A 421 -2.73 9.02 13.76
N ASN A 422 -2.11 7.88 14.04
CA ASN A 422 -1.55 6.94 13.07
C ASN A 422 -2.18 5.53 13.18
N VAL A 423 -3.48 5.45 13.49
CA VAL A 423 -4.19 4.17 13.66
C VAL A 423 -5.03 3.87 12.43
N PHE A 424 -4.68 2.80 11.72
CA PHE A 424 -5.40 2.28 10.55
C PHE A 424 -6.42 1.23 10.96
N PHE A 425 -7.22 0.77 10.01
CA PHE A 425 -8.20 -0.28 10.25
C PHE A 425 -7.52 -1.58 10.72
N TYR A 426 -8.11 -2.26 11.71
CA TYR A 426 -7.43 -3.33 12.46
C TYR A 426 -6.94 -4.50 11.58
N ILE A 427 -7.66 -4.82 10.50
CA ILE A 427 -7.33 -5.86 9.53
C ILE A 427 -6.09 -5.55 8.67
N THR A 428 -5.56 -4.32 8.75
CA THR A 428 -4.33 -3.94 8.04
C THR A 428 -3.06 -4.32 8.82
N TYR A 429 -3.18 -4.63 10.12
CA TYR A 429 -2.06 -4.96 11.00
C TYR A 429 -1.78 -6.46 11.17
N GLU A 430 -0.57 -6.92 10.83
CA GLU A 430 -0.16 -8.32 11.01
C GLU A 430 -0.59 -8.89 12.36
N GLY A 431 -1.24 -10.07 12.33
CA GLY A 431 -1.60 -10.87 13.49
C GLY A 431 -2.94 -10.56 14.16
N THR A 432 -3.71 -9.57 13.68
CA THR A 432 -5.01 -9.22 14.26
C THR A 432 -6.13 -10.18 13.85
N VAL A 433 -6.08 -10.74 12.64
CA VAL A 433 -7.05 -11.71 12.15
C VAL A 433 -6.36 -13.03 11.81
N ASN A 434 -6.82 -14.13 12.42
CA ASN A 434 -6.34 -15.47 12.09
C ASN A 434 -7.28 -16.11 11.07
N VAL A 435 -6.95 -15.93 9.79
CA VAL A 435 -7.73 -16.44 8.66
C VAL A 435 -7.89 -17.97 8.70
N ASP A 436 -6.87 -18.70 9.17
CA ASP A 436 -6.90 -20.16 9.22
C ASP A 436 -7.90 -20.72 10.26
N LYS A 437 -8.32 -19.89 11.23
CA LYS A 437 -9.36 -20.25 12.21
C LYS A 437 -10.78 -20.00 11.72
N ILE A 438 -10.97 -19.37 10.57
CA ILE A 438 -12.30 -19.08 10.02
C ILE A 438 -12.80 -20.36 9.34
N GLU A 439 -13.79 -21.03 9.92
CA GLU A 439 -14.32 -22.29 9.40
C GLU A 439 -15.12 -22.10 8.11
N ASP A 440 -15.94 -21.04 8.04
CA ASP A 440 -16.74 -20.73 6.86
C ASP A 440 -15.84 -20.32 5.67
N PRO A 441 -15.84 -21.06 4.55
CA PRO A 441 -15.03 -20.74 3.39
C PRO A 441 -15.39 -19.39 2.76
N VAL A 442 -16.65 -18.95 2.83
CA VAL A 442 -17.09 -17.67 2.27
C VAL A 442 -16.50 -16.52 3.09
N GLN A 443 -16.71 -16.55 4.41
CA GLN A 443 -16.12 -15.57 5.33
C GLN A 443 -14.59 -15.57 5.26
N ARG A 444 -13.96 -16.74 5.14
CA ARG A 444 -12.50 -16.85 5.01
C ARG A 444 -12.01 -16.13 3.76
N ARG A 445 -12.66 -16.37 2.62
CA ARG A 445 -12.31 -15.73 1.34
C ARG A 445 -12.54 -14.22 1.37
N ALA A 446 -13.70 -13.78 1.89
CA ALA A 446 -14.00 -12.36 2.04
C ALA A 446 -12.95 -11.65 2.92
N THR A 447 -12.55 -12.27 4.02
CA THR A 447 -11.50 -11.73 4.91
C THR A 447 -10.14 -11.66 4.19
N GLN A 448 -9.78 -12.69 3.42
CA GLN A 448 -8.56 -12.69 2.62
C GLN A 448 -8.54 -11.57 1.57
N ASP A 449 -9.65 -11.39 0.87
CA ASP A 449 -9.79 -10.33 -0.13
C ASP A 449 -9.72 -8.94 0.53
N GLN A 450 -10.36 -8.76 1.69
CA GLN A 450 -10.24 -7.51 2.46
C GLN A 450 -8.77 -7.21 2.81
N ILE A 451 -8.03 -8.17 3.35
CA ILE A 451 -6.60 -8.01 3.67
C ILE A 451 -5.78 -7.69 2.41
N ALA A 452 -6.06 -8.36 1.29
CA ALA A 452 -5.30 -8.18 0.06
C ALA A 452 -5.47 -6.78 -0.54
N TYR A 453 -6.68 -6.24 -0.50
CA TYR A 453 -7.05 -5.04 -1.27
C TYR A 453 -7.14 -3.75 -0.44
N PHE A 454 -7.54 -3.82 0.83
CA PHE A 454 -7.68 -2.63 1.69
C PHE A 454 -6.34 -2.11 2.24
N GLY A 455 -5.26 -2.84 1.99
CA GLY A 455 -3.89 -2.46 2.35
C GLY A 455 -3.35 -3.26 3.52
N GLN A 456 -2.04 -3.45 3.51
CA GLN A 456 -1.33 -4.21 4.54
C GLN A 456 -0.25 -3.30 5.12
N THR A 457 -0.26 -3.08 6.43
CA THR A 457 0.79 -2.34 7.14
C THR A 457 2.08 -3.18 7.14
N PRO A 458 3.27 -2.59 6.89
CA PRO A 458 4.53 -3.33 6.91
C PRO A 458 4.80 -3.92 8.30
N SER A 459 5.61 -4.98 8.39
CA SER A 459 6.02 -5.50 9.69
C SER A 459 6.78 -4.42 10.49
N GLN A 460 6.44 -4.28 11.76
CA GLN A 460 7.14 -3.38 12.68
C GLN A 460 8.59 -3.87 12.87
N LEU A 461 9.55 -2.98 12.66
CA LEU A 461 10.99 -3.26 12.71
C LEU A 461 11.63 -2.86 14.03
N LEU A 462 11.07 -1.88 14.73
CA LEU A 462 11.59 -1.33 15.98
C LEU A 462 10.43 -0.93 16.90
N THR A 463 10.63 -1.11 18.20
CA THR A 463 9.70 -0.68 19.26
C THR A 463 10.26 0.48 20.09
N ILE A 464 11.37 1.06 19.66
CA ILE A 464 12.03 2.23 20.25
C ILE A 464 12.15 3.32 19.18
N PRO A 465 12.36 4.59 19.57
CA PRO A 465 12.58 5.68 18.62
C PRO A 465 13.73 5.39 17.66
N HIS A 466 13.49 5.63 16.38
CA HIS A 466 14.49 5.44 15.34
C HIS A 466 15.63 6.46 15.52
N PRO A 467 16.91 6.03 15.42
CA PRO A 467 18.03 6.96 15.54
C PRO A 467 17.98 8.04 14.44
N ARG A 468 18.34 9.27 14.80
CA ARG A 468 18.47 10.39 13.86
C ARG A 468 19.74 10.22 13.01
N LYS A 469 19.67 10.59 11.72
CA LYS A 469 20.87 10.68 10.87
C LYS A 469 21.77 11.81 11.39
N ARG A 470 23.09 11.59 11.47
CA ARG A 470 24.00 12.62 11.96
C ARG A 470 24.05 13.80 10.99
N PRO A 471 24.24 15.05 11.46
CA PRO A 471 24.55 16.17 10.57
C PRO A 471 25.74 15.84 9.69
N LEU A 472 25.71 16.26 8.42
CA LEU A 472 26.77 15.92 7.46
C LEU A 472 28.11 16.52 7.90
N VAL A 473 28.07 17.76 8.40
CA VAL A 473 29.24 18.49 8.92
C VAL A 473 29.98 17.71 10.01
N ASP A 474 29.26 17.08 10.94
CA ASP A 474 29.86 16.31 12.04
C ASP A 474 30.61 15.08 11.52
N VAL A 475 30.06 14.41 10.51
CA VAL A 475 30.66 13.20 9.92
C VAL A 475 31.90 13.56 9.10
N LEU A 476 31.87 14.65 8.35
CA LEU A 476 33.02 15.12 7.58
C LEU A 476 34.19 15.52 8.50
N HIS A 477 33.92 16.17 9.63
CA HIS A 477 34.96 16.49 10.62
C HIS A 477 35.59 15.23 11.24
N LEU A 478 34.79 14.20 11.56
CA LEU A 478 35.30 12.94 12.10
C LEU A 478 36.23 12.23 11.10
N GLN A 479 35.91 12.25 9.80
CA GLN A 479 36.77 11.66 8.77
C GLN A 479 38.11 12.39 8.62
N GLN A 480 38.09 13.72 8.69
CA GLN A 480 39.33 14.53 8.61
C GLN A 480 40.25 14.29 9.82
N THR A 481 39.68 14.06 11.00
CA THR A 481 40.46 13.86 12.24
C THR A 481 41.10 12.47 12.31
N VAL A 482 40.54 11.47 11.61
CA VAL A 482 41.09 10.09 11.57
C VAL A 482 42.18 9.93 10.50
N CYS A 483 42.23 10.83 9.50
CA CYS A 483 43.22 10.81 8.43
C CYS A 483 44.52 11.59 8.76
N ASN A 484 44.52 12.37 9.84
CA ASN A 484 45.72 13.01 10.42
C ASN A 484 46.20 12.19 11.62
#